data_AF-A0A7X7NSB7-F1
#
_entry.id   AF-A0A7X7NSB7-F1
#
_cell.length_a   1.000
_cell.length_b   1.000
_cell.length_c   1.000
_cell.angle_alpha   90.00
_cell.angle_beta   90.00
_cell.angle_gamma   90.00
#
_symmetry.space_group_name_H-M   'P 1'
#
loop_
_entity.id
_entity.type
_entity.pdbx_description
1 polymer ?
#
loop_
_entity_poly.entity_id
_entity_poly.type
_entity_poly.pdbx_seq_one_letter_code
_entity_poly.pdbx_strand_id
1 'polypeptide(L)' 'IAAAVNERFIAPQTQRTIARLEAARDQGQIAEEFDLELAMDMWSGPLYYRFLITQEPITHEHADRVLAALLAGMRPRS' A
#
# COMPACT_ATOMS: atom_id res chain seq x y z
N ILE A 1 -16.14 -9.14 14.74
CA ILE A 1 -16.15 -9.25 13.25
C ILE A 1 -14.93 -8.54 12.66
N ALA A 2 -14.70 -7.25 12.93
CA ALA A 2 -13.54 -6.50 12.43
C ALA A 2 -12.18 -7.15 12.74
N ALA A 3 -11.94 -7.62 13.97
CA ALA A 3 -10.70 -8.29 14.35
C ALA A 3 -10.44 -9.59 13.55
N ALA A 4 -11.48 -10.39 13.31
CA ALA A 4 -11.36 -11.64 12.54
C ALA A 4 -11.13 -11.39 11.04
N VAL A 5 -11.66 -10.30 10.48
CA VAL A 5 -11.36 -9.86 9.10
C VAL A 5 -9.92 -9.38 9.01
N ASN A 6 -9.46 -8.61 10.01
CA ASN A 6 -8.09 -8.12 10.07
C ASN A 6 -7.08 -9.29 10.10
N GLU A 7 -7.24 -10.23 11.04
CA GLU A 7 -6.32 -11.34 11.24
C GLU A 7 -6.29 -12.32 10.06
N ARG A 8 -7.44 -12.64 9.47
CA ARG A 8 -7.52 -13.70 8.45
C ARG A 8 -7.25 -13.22 7.04
N PHE A 9 -7.46 -11.93 6.76
CA PHE A 9 -7.42 -11.42 5.38
C PHE A 9 -6.51 -10.20 5.22
N ILE A 10 -6.53 -9.25 6.16
CA ILE A 10 -5.74 -8.02 6.00
C ILE A 10 -4.28 -8.27 6.36
N ALA A 11 -3.99 -8.79 7.55
CA ALA A 11 -2.62 -9.00 8.02
C ALA A 11 -1.77 -9.87 7.07
N PRO A 12 -2.26 -11.02 6.54
CA PRO A 12 -1.47 -11.82 5.60
C PRO A 12 -1.18 -11.10 4.27
N GLN A 13 -2.10 -10.26 3.81
CA GLN A 13 -1.94 -9.52 2.55
C GLN A 13 -1.00 -8.33 2.74
N THR A 14 -1.07 -7.67 3.89
CA THR A 14 -0.11 -6.63 4.31
C THR A 14 1.30 -7.21 4.35
N GLN A 15 1.52 -8.32 5.05
CA GLN A 15 2.83 -8.96 5.14
C GLN A 15 3.41 -9.33 3.77
N ARG A 16 2.60 -9.90 2.87
CA ARG A 16 3.04 -10.22 1.50
C ARG A 16 3.43 -8.99 0.69
N THR A 17 2.72 -7.88 0.89
CA THR A 17 3.00 -6.64 0.17
C THR A 17 4.27 -5.99 0.71
N ILE A 18 4.44 -5.95 2.02
CA ILE A 18 5.68 -5.45 2.66
C ILE A 18 6.89 -6.27 2.21
N ALA A 19 6.81 -7.60 2.23
CA ALA A 19 7.91 -8.46 1.75
C ALA A 19 8.31 -8.16 0.29
N ARG A 20 7.34 -7.77 -0.55
CA ARG A 20 7.62 -7.35 -1.93
C ARG A 20 8.31 -5.99 -1.99
N LEU A 21 7.92 -5.05 -1.13
CA LEU A 21 8.56 -3.74 -1.02
C LEU A 21 9.98 -3.85 -0.45
N GLU A 22 10.21 -4.74 0.52
CA GLU A 22 11.54 -5.06 1.05
C GLU A 22 12.47 -5.54 -0.07
N ALA A 23 12.02 -6.52 -0.86
CA ALA A 23 12.80 -7.01 -2.00
C ALA A 23 13.10 -5.92 -3.04
N ALA A 24 12.19 -4.95 -3.24
CA ALA A 24 12.41 -3.81 -4.13
C ALA A 24 13.41 -2.79 -3.54
N ARG A 25 13.36 -2.56 -2.22
CA ARG A 25 14.34 -1.75 -1.48
C ARG A 25 15.74 -2.35 -1.56
N ASP A 26 15.86 -3.67 -1.39
CA ASP A 26 17.14 -4.39 -1.51
C ASP A 26 17.75 -4.27 -2.93
N GLN A 27 16.91 -4.02 -3.94
CA GLN A 27 17.31 -3.75 -5.33
C GLN A 27 17.60 -2.27 -5.61
N GLY A 28 17.52 -1.39 -4.61
CA GLY A 28 17.72 0.05 -4.74
C GLY A 28 16.58 0.78 -5.46
N GLN A 29 15.39 0.18 -5.57
CA GLN A 29 14.23 0.80 -6.22
C GLN A 29 13.42 1.72 -5.31
N ILE A 30 13.60 1.56 -3.99
CA ILE A 30 12.94 2.32 -2.93
C ILE A 30 14.04 2.95 -2.07
N ALA A 31 13.80 4.18 -1.59
CA ALA A 31 14.71 4.86 -0.67
C ALA A 31 14.92 4.02 0.61
N GLU A 32 16.17 3.90 1.07
CA GLU A 32 16.53 3.02 2.19
C GLU A 32 15.82 3.42 3.48
N GLU A 33 15.64 4.72 3.67
CA GLU A 33 14.98 5.34 4.82
C GLU A 33 13.44 5.32 4.76
N PHE A 34 12.84 4.81 3.68
CA PHE A 34 11.38 4.81 3.54
C PHE A 34 10.73 3.78 4.46
N ASP A 35 9.72 4.21 5.22
CA ASP A 35 8.92 3.36 6.09
C ASP A 35 7.92 2.53 5.26
N LEU A 36 8.14 1.21 5.22
CA LEU A 36 7.33 0.29 4.41
C LEU A 36 5.95 0.00 5.04
N GLU A 37 5.79 0.15 6.35
CA GLU A 37 4.46 0.08 6.99
C GLU A 37 3.64 1.31 6.64
N LEU A 38 4.27 2.50 6.64
CA LEU A 38 3.63 3.72 6.14
C LEU A 38 3.23 3.59 4.67
N ALA A 39 4.02 2.91 3.83
CA ALA A 39 3.64 2.64 2.44
C ALA A 39 2.31 1.87 2.36
N MET A 40 2.09 0.91 3.27
CA MET A 40 0.86 0.12 3.34
C MET A 40 -0.35 0.94 3.80
N ASP A 41 -0.15 1.83 4.76
CA ASP A 41 -1.20 2.77 5.20
C ASP A 41 -1.60 3.72 4.07
N MET A 42 -0.61 4.27 3.35
CA MET A 42 -0.83 5.16 2.21
C MET A 42 -1.46 4.44 1.01
N TRP A 43 -1.17 3.16 0.81
CA TRP A 43 -1.81 2.33 -0.22
C TRP A 43 -3.26 2.00 0.12
N SER A 44 -3.50 1.52 1.34
CA SER A 44 -4.80 0.98 1.73
C SER A 44 -5.81 2.08 2.12
N GLY A 45 -5.34 3.18 2.71
CA GLY A 45 -6.18 4.29 3.19
C GLY A 45 -7.11 4.87 2.11
N PRO A 46 -6.61 5.28 0.93
CA PRO A 46 -7.46 5.80 -0.15
C PRO A 46 -8.50 4.80 -0.64
N LEU A 47 -8.15 3.51 -0.70
CA LEU A 47 -9.08 2.45 -1.12
C LEU A 47 -10.21 2.28 -0.10
N TYR A 48 -9.88 2.25 1.19
CA TYR A 48 -10.89 2.18 2.26
C TYR A 48 -11.73 3.45 2.36
N TYR A 49 -11.14 4.63 2.22
CA TYR A 49 -11.88 5.89 2.19
C TYR A 49 -12.89 5.90 1.05
N ARG A 50 -12.47 5.51 -0.15
CA ARG A 50 -13.33 5.45 -1.33
C ARG A 50 -14.48 4.45 -1.15
N PHE A 51 -14.18 3.26 -0.64
CA PHE A 51 -15.18 2.20 -0.47
C PHE A 51 -16.15 2.47 0.69
N LEU A 52 -15.65 2.89 1.85
CA LEU A 52 -16.44 3.00 3.08
C LEU A 52 -17.08 4.37 3.27
N ILE A 53 -16.38 5.44 2.87
CA ILE A 53 -16.82 6.82 3.14
C ILE A 53 -17.56 7.39 1.93
N THR A 54 -16.94 7.40 0.75
CA THR A 54 -17.57 7.96 -0.45
C THR A 54 -18.48 6.96 -1.17
N GLN A 55 -18.39 5.66 -0.83
CA GLN A 55 -19.15 4.56 -1.43
C GLN A 55 -19.02 4.51 -2.96
N GLU A 56 -17.89 4.97 -3.48
CA GLU A 56 -17.56 4.90 -4.90
C GLU A 56 -16.90 3.54 -5.21
N PRO A 57 -17.08 3.02 -6.44
CA PRO A 57 -16.42 1.79 -6.83
C PRO A 57 -14.89 1.97 -6.82
N ILE A 58 -14.19 0.96 -6.31
CA ILE A 58 -12.75 0.82 -6.52
C ILE A 58 -12.56 0.24 -7.94
N THR A 59 -11.98 1.03 -8.83
CA THR A 59 -11.62 0.61 -10.18
C THR A 59 -10.12 0.36 -10.28
N HIS A 60 -9.70 -0.45 -11.26
CA HIS A 60 -8.27 -0.63 -11.57
C HIS A 60 -7.59 0.71 -11.84
N GLU A 61 -8.21 1.59 -12.63
CA GLU A 61 -7.68 2.92 -12.92
C GLU A 61 -7.44 3.76 -11.64
N HIS A 62 -8.37 3.72 -10.69
CA HIS A 62 -8.20 4.43 -9.42
C HIS A 62 -7.03 3.84 -8.61
N ALA A 63 -6.98 2.52 -8.49
CA ALA A 63 -5.93 1.82 -7.78
C ALA A 63 -4.54 2.10 -8.40
N ASP A 64 -4.43 2.05 -9.72
CA ASP A 64 -3.18 2.31 -10.44
C ASP A 64 -2.69 3.74 -10.22
N ARG A 65 -3.61 4.72 -10.18
CA ARG A 65 -3.25 6.13 -9.91
C ARG A 65 -2.73 6.33 -8.49
N VAL A 66 -3.35 5.70 -7.49
CA VAL A 66 -2.88 5.74 -6.10
C VAL A 66 -1.49 5.08 -6.00
N LEU A 67 -1.33 3.91 -6.62
CA LEU A 67 -0.06 3.19 -6.62
C LEU A 67 1.05 4.00 -7.29
N ALA A 68 0.78 4.60 -8.45
CA ALA A 68 1.76 5.43 -9.17
C ALA A 68 2.23 6.62 -8.33
N ALA A 69 1.31 7.29 -7.63
CA ALA A 69 1.64 8.40 -6.74
C ALA A 69 2.51 7.94 -5.56
N LEU A 70 2.16 6.82 -4.93
CA LEU A 70 2.96 6.22 -3.86
C LEU A 70 4.36 5.83 -4.33
N LEU A 71 4.47 5.08 -5.44
CA LEU A 71 5.74 4.65 -6.01
C LEU A 71 6.63 5.84 -6.38
N ALA A 72 6.07 6.94 -6.88
CA ALA A 72 6.83 8.15 -7.17
C ALA A 72 7.44 8.78 -5.90
N GLY A 73 6.70 8.76 -4.78
CA GLY A 73 7.18 9.28 -3.49
C GLY A 73 8.21 8.39 -2.79
N MET A 74 8.26 7.09 -3.13
CA MET A 74 9.19 6.12 -2.54
C MET A 74 10.55 6.05 -3.24
N ARG A 75 10.74 6.73 -4.38
CA ARG A 75 11.98 6.65 -5.16
C ARG A 75 13.18 7.22 -4.37
N PRO A 76 14.38 6.63 -4.52
CA PRO A 76 15.60 7.20 -3.97
C PRO A 76 15.79 8.65 -4.41
N ARG A 77 16.29 9.50 -3.49
CA ARG A 77 16.72 10.85 -3.83
C ARG A 77 18.13 10.78 -4.42
N SER A 78 18.31 11.32 -5.63
CA SER A 78 19.61 11.50 -6.28
C SER A 78 20.39 12.65 -5.67
#